data_AF-A0A7V4KNU4-F1
#
_entry.id   AF-A0A7V4KNU4-F1
#
_cell.length_a   1.000
_cell.length_b   1.000
_cell.length_c   1.000
_cell.angle_alpha   90.00
_cell.angle_beta   90.00
_cell.angle_gamma   90.00
#
_symmetry.space_group_name_H-M   'P 1'
#
loop_
_entity.id
_entity.type
_entity.pdbx_description
1 polymer ?
#
loop_
_entity_poly.entity_id
_entity_poly.type
_entity_poly.pdbx_seq_one_letter_code
_entity_poly.pdbx_strand_id
1 'polypeptide(L)'
;MTAAEFVGSIGRHAPPPSTTVPCEPGTAGTASRRPRASRRAPAARPPRREPSWLGVGCAVAAVAVAVLAVPAAAQRPRARDLGIVPGVHPTGPLNAITDVAGVRVGHATVVRGDSVRTGVTVILPHDGNTFESRVPAAVVVGNGFGKLVGATQVTELGELETPIALTCTLCVWRVAEGMTRWLLAQPGMERVRSINPVVGETNDGWALNAIRSLPIADADVAQALARARAGPVEEGSVGAGTGTVAFGWKGGIGTSSRVVPAGPWTVGVLVQSNFGGWRDLLIEGVPVGRALGRGGVVPNRRQGADGSIVIVVATDAPLSDRNLRRLAARALLGVGRTGGYAANGSGDYVVAFSTHASVRRNGRADAPGAPPDTVATSELGNALAGALFEPVVEATEEAIYNSLLRATTVRGAYATVEAIPVDEVRAILARRGVGAP
;
A
#
# COMPACT_ATOMS: atom_id res chain seq x y z
N MET A 1 -21.10 2.46 -49.45
CA MET A 1 -20.20 3.33 -50.24
C MET A 1 -19.19 3.97 -49.31
N THR A 2 -18.05 4.38 -49.86
CA THR A 2 -16.79 4.62 -49.12
C THR A 2 -16.61 6.06 -48.65
N ALA A 3 -15.72 6.24 -47.66
CA ALA A 3 -15.31 7.54 -47.16
C ALA A 3 -14.36 8.25 -48.14
N ALA A 4 -14.69 9.48 -48.53
CA ALA A 4 -13.77 10.47 -49.11
C ALA A 4 -14.45 11.85 -49.16
N GLU A 5 -14.33 12.67 -48.10
CA GLU A 5 -14.52 14.14 -48.13
C GLU A 5 -14.26 14.76 -46.74
N PHE A 6 -12.98 15.02 -46.40
CA PHE A 6 -12.62 16.02 -45.37
C PHE A 6 -11.11 16.36 -45.43
N VAL A 7 -10.70 17.15 -46.43
CA VAL A 7 -9.38 17.81 -46.45
C VAL A 7 -9.58 19.26 -46.87
N GLY A 8 -9.39 20.19 -45.94
CA GLY A 8 -9.53 21.62 -46.19
C GLY A 8 -8.78 22.46 -45.17
N SER A 9 -7.76 23.18 -45.65
CA SER A 9 -7.13 24.35 -45.01
C SER A 9 -6.47 24.17 -43.63
N ILE A 10 -5.17 23.80 -43.62
CA ILE A 10 -4.23 24.19 -42.55
C ILE A 10 -3.33 25.31 -43.07
N GLY A 11 -3.26 26.41 -42.32
CA GLY A 11 -2.52 27.62 -42.69
C GLY A 11 -0.99 27.50 -42.55
N ARG A 12 -0.27 28.34 -43.30
CA ARG A 12 1.20 28.39 -43.34
C ARG A 12 1.77 29.10 -42.11
N HIS A 13 2.67 28.47 -41.36
CA HIS A 13 3.61 29.15 -40.46
C HIS A 13 5.03 28.62 -40.66
N ALA A 14 6.01 29.52 -40.54
CA ALA A 14 7.40 29.30 -40.92
C ALA A 14 8.25 28.65 -39.81
N PRO A 15 9.36 27.97 -40.13
CA PRO A 15 10.23 27.35 -39.15
C PRO A 15 11.18 28.36 -38.46
N PRO A 16 11.53 28.17 -37.18
CA PRO A 16 12.58 28.94 -36.51
C PRO A 16 13.99 28.45 -36.92
N PRO A 17 15.03 29.29 -36.81
CA PRO A 17 16.38 28.96 -37.27
C PRO A 17 17.15 28.06 -36.30
N SER A 18 17.99 27.19 -36.87
CA SER A 18 18.96 26.36 -36.15
C SER A 18 20.15 27.18 -35.64
N THR A 19 20.48 27.08 -34.36
CA THR A 19 21.74 27.59 -33.78
C THR A 19 22.74 26.46 -33.58
N THR A 20 23.80 26.47 -34.37
CA THR A 20 24.97 25.60 -34.21
C THR A 20 25.93 26.20 -33.18
N VAL A 21 26.40 25.36 -32.25
CA VAL A 21 27.45 25.74 -31.27
C VAL A 21 28.79 25.22 -31.79
N PRO A 22 29.81 26.07 -31.99
CA PRO A 22 31.16 25.61 -32.32
C PRO A 22 31.87 25.08 -31.06
N CYS A 23 32.63 24.00 -31.24
CA CYS A 23 33.50 23.42 -30.23
C CYS A 23 34.95 23.73 -30.60
N GLU A 24 35.75 24.26 -29.66
CA GLU A 24 37.19 24.45 -29.82
C GLU A 24 38.01 23.76 -28.70
N PRO A 25 39.29 23.42 -28.95
CA PRO A 25 39.96 22.38 -28.17
C PRO A 25 41.13 22.87 -27.31
N GLY A 26 41.26 22.25 -26.13
CA GLY A 26 42.55 21.83 -25.56
C GLY A 26 43.43 22.87 -24.86
N THR A 27 43.94 22.47 -23.70
CA THR A 27 45.40 22.41 -23.45
C THR A 27 45.68 21.61 -22.18
N ALA A 28 46.80 20.88 -22.16
CA ALA A 28 47.24 20.05 -21.04
C ALA A 28 48.68 20.41 -20.65
N GLY A 29 49.04 20.19 -19.39
CA GLY A 29 50.39 20.37 -18.85
C GLY A 29 50.45 21.35 -17.68
N THR A 30 51.39 21.23 -16.73
CA THR A 30 52.39 20.18 -16.47
C THR A 30 52.71 20.15 -14.97
N ALA A 31 53.23 19.03 -14.46
CA ALA A 31 53.73 18.94 -13.09
C ALA A 31 55.18 19.43 -12.97
N SER A 32 55.55 20.04 -11.84
CA SER A 32 56.95 20.21 -11.44
C SER A 32 57.14 20.04 -9.92
N ARG A 33 58.37 19.72 -9.49
CA ARG A 33 58.72 19.28 -8.12
C ARG A 33 59.81 20.18 -7.52
N ARG A 34 59.65 20.50 -6.21
CA ARG A 34 60.74 20.67 -5.20
C ARG A 34 61.68 21.90 -5.38
N PRO A 35 62.52 22.31 -4.39
CA PRO A 35 63.11 21.53 -3.27
C PRO A 35 63.13 22.16 -1.85
N ARG A 36 63.82 21.45 -0.93
CA ARG A 36 64.00 21.69 0.52
C ARG A 36 65.10 22.72 0.85
N ALA A 37 65.01 23.30 2.07
CA ALA A 37 66.14 23.82 2.85
C ALA A 37 66.23 23.14 4.26
N SER A 38 66.81 23.75 5.29
CA SER A 38 67.02 23.15 6.65
C SER A 38 67.18 24.22 7.76
N ARG A 39 67.19 23.93 9.07
CA ARG A 39 68.37 23.48 9.87
C ARG A 39 68.04 22.98 11.30
N ARG A 40 69.00 22.24 11.88
CA ARG A 40 69.21 21.78 13.29
C ARG A 40 69.64 22.93 14.23
N ALA A 41 69.89 22.82 15.54
CA ALA A 41 69.48 21.97 16.70
C ALA A 41 70.24 22.52 17.96
N PRO A 42 69.97 22.05 19.21
CA PRO A 42 70.91 21.11 19.86
C PRO A 42 70.24 20.14 20.88
N ALA A 43 70.97 19.60 21.86
CA ALA A 43 70.51 18.68 22.93
C ALA A 43 71.46 18.65 24.16
N ALA A 44 70.99 18.16 25.33
CA ALA A 44 71.70 17.67 26.55
C ALA A 44 70.73 17.75 27.78
N ARG A 45 70.74 16.93 28.85
CA ARG A 45 71.55 15.80 29.38
C ARG A 45 70.68 14.97 30.41
N PRO A 46 71.14 13.90 31.13
CA PRO A 46 70.32 12.78 31.63
C PRO A 46 70.34 12.63 33.19
N PRO A 47 70.29 11.42 33.80
CA PRO A 47 69.14 10.50 34.02
C PRO A 47 68.87 10.21 35.53
N ARG A 48 67.80 9.47 35.90
CA ARG A 48 67.75 8.64 37.15
C ARG A 48 66.61 7.60 37.20
N ARG A 49 66.84 6.62 38.08
CA ARG A 49 66.26 5.26 38.25
C ARG A 49 64.79 5.20 38.72
N GLU A 50 64.17 4.02 38.52
CA GLU A 50 62.93 3.54 39.19
C GLU A 50 63.13 3.37 40.72
N PRO A 51 62.05 3.31 41.54
CA PRO A 51 61.32 2.04 41.74
C PRO A 51 59.78 2.14 41.95
N SER A 52 59.15 0.97 41.93
CA SER A 52 57.71 0.65 42.09
C SER A 52 57.05 1.05 43.42
N TRP A 53 55.81 1.57 43.39
CA TRP A 53 54.87 1.54 44.53
C TRP A 53 53.40 1.32 44.13
N LEU A 54 52.67 0.73 45.08
CA LEU A 54 51.34 0.13 45.03
C LEU A 54 50.17 1.03 44.57
N GLY A 55 49.21 0.39 43.88
CA GLY A 55 47.79 0.35 44.25
C GLY A 55 47.01 1.66 44.45
N VAL A 56 46.24 2.05 43.44
CA VAL A 56 45.05 2.91 43.60
C VAL A 56 43.86 2.19 42.95
N GLY A 57 42.81 1.91 43.73
CA GLY A 57 41.61 1.26 43.23
C GLY A 57 40.72 2.25 42.45
N CYS A 58 40.40 1.92 41.19
CA CYS A 58 39.44 2.70 40.40
C CYS A 58 38.01 2.46 40.90
N ALA A 59 37.46 3.42 41.65
CA ALA A 59 36.03 3.46 41.94
C ALA A 59 35.27 3.81 40.65
N VAL A 60 34.62 2.81 40.04
CA VAL A 60 33.74 3.01 38.88
C VAL A 60 32.42 3.59 39.39
N ALA A 61 32.23 4.90 39.23
CA ALA A 61 30.96 5.56 39.51
C ALA A 61 29.93 5.15 38.45
N ALA A 62 28.98 4.28 38.83
CA ALA A 62 27.88 3.88 37.96
C ALA A 62 26.89 5.04 37.78
N VAL A 63 26.96 5.73 36.63
CA VAL A 63 25.95 6.72 36.23
C VAL A 63 24.68 5.96 35.82
N ALA A 64 23.70 5.91 36.70
CA ALA A 64 22.39 5.36 36.40
C ALA A 64 21.65 6.27 35.40
N VAL A 65 21.67 5.89 34.12
CA VAL A 65 20.85 6.55 33.09
C VAL A 65 19.39 6.16 33.35
N ALA A 66 18.64 7.08 33.95
CA ALA A 66 17.20 6.94 34.10
C ALA A 66 16.54 6.96 32.70
N VAL A 67 16.21 5.77 32.19
CA VAL A 67 15.40 5.63 30.98
C VAL A 67 13.99 6.13 31.32
N LEU A 68 13.71 7.37 30.96
CA LEU A 68 12.35 7.90 30.99
C LEU A 68 11.51 7.08 30.02
N ALA A 69 10.64 6.22 30.58
CA ALA A 69 9.67 5.46 29.82
C ALA A 69 8.72 6.45 29.12
N VAL A 70 8.93 6.67 27.82
CA VAL A 70 7.94 7.33 26.98
C VAL A 70 6.66 6.50 27.08
N PRO A 71 5.51 7.09 27.48
CA PRO A 71 4.29 6.32 27.58
C PRO A 71 3.97 5.75 26.20
N ALA A 72 3.86 4.42 26.12
CA ALA A 72 3.42 3.77 24.90
C ALA A 72 2.06 4.36 24.52
N ALA A 73 1.99 4.98 23.33
CA ALA A 73 0.73 5.50 22.82
C ALA A 73 -0.28 4.35 22.80
N ALA A 74 -1.36 4.46 23.57
CA ALA A 74 -2.33 3.39 23.72
C ALA A 74 -2.79 2.91 22.34
N GLN A 75 -2.63 1.61 22.08
CA GLN A 75 -2.92 1.05 20.77
C GLN A 75 -4.40 1.29 20.45
N ARG A 76 -4.65 2.04 19.38
CA ARG A 76 -6.01 2.36 18.96
C ARG A 76 -6.78 1.07 18.60
N PRO A 77 -8.07 0.99 18.94
CA PRO A 77 -8.85 -0.24 18.78
C PRO A 77 -9.16 -0.56 17.31
N ARG A 78 -9.49 -1.82 17.07
CA ARG A 78 -10.22 -2.33 15.90
C ARG A 78 -11.72 -2.25 16.15
N ALA A 79 -12.54 -2.50 15.13
CA ALA A 79 -13.99 -2.50 15.21
C ALA A 79 -14.52 -3.41 16.34
N ARG A 80 -14.02 -4.65 16.39
CA ARG A 80 -14.46 -5.66 17.37
C ARG A 80 -14.11 -5.33 18.82
N ASP A 81 -13.04 -4.55 19.07
CA ASP A 81 -12.68 -4.06 20.40
C ASP A 81 -13.69 -2.99 20.92
N LEU A 82 -14.54 -2.49 20.03
CA LEU A 82 -15.68 -1.61 20.35
C LEU A 82 -17.03 -2.35 20.34
N GLY A 83 -17.03 -3.68 20.18
CA GLY A 83 -18.25 -4.46 19.99
C GLY A 83 -18.95 -4.24 18.63
N ILE A 84 -18.25 -3.66 17.65
CA ILE A 84 -18.72 -3.54 16.26
C ILE A 84 -18.41 -4.86 15.56
N VAL A 85 -19.45 -5.60 15.17
CA VAL A 85 -19.34 -6.93 14.55
C VAL A 85 -20.15 -6.92 13.25
N PRO A 86 -19.53 -6.57 12.10
CA PRO A 86 -20.25 -6.48 10.84
C PRO A 86 -20.70 -7.86 10.36
N GLY A 87 -22.02 -8.07 10.35
CA GLY A 87 -22.67 -9.31 9.92
C GLY A 87 -22.47 -10.50 10.87
N VAL A 88 -22.47 -11.72 10.31
CA VAL A 88 -22.64 -12.97 11.08
C VAL A 88 -21.46 -13.94 10.99
N HIS A 89 -20.56 -13.78 10.02
CA HIS A 89 -19.49 -14.77 9.81
C HIS A 89 -18.32 -14.55 10.80
N PRO A 90 -17.73 -15.63 11.35
CA PRO A 90 -16.56 -15.52 12.23
C PRO A 90 -15.31 -15.10 11.44
N THR A 91 -14.37 -14.42 12.09
CA THR A 91 -13.10 -14.03 11.48
C THR A 91 -12.10 -15.19 11.48
N GLY A 92 -11.05 -15.08 10.67
CA GLY A 92 -9.81 -15.80 10.92
C GLY A 92 -9.13 -15.32 12.23
N PRO A 93 -8.09 -16.02 12.69
CA PRO A 93 -7.44 -15.75 13.99
C PRO A 93 -6.76 -14.38 14.09
N LEU A 94 -6.30 -13.81 12.97
CA LEU A 94 -5.71 -12.47 12.92
C LEU A 94 -6.75 -11.40 12.57
N ASN A 95 -7.90 -11.81 12.05
CA ASN A 95 -8.88 -10.96 11.39
C ASN A 95 -8.19 -10.03 10.38
N ALA A 96 -7.48 -10.61 9.41
CA ALA A 96 -6.66 -9.89 8.45
C ALA A 96 -6.54 -10.67 7.12
N ILE A 97 -6.17 -9.99 6.03
CA ILE A 97 -5.97 -10.62 4.72
C ILE A 97 -4.94 -11.77 4.75
N THR A 98 -4.00 -11.72 5.70
CA THR A 98 -2.98 -12.73 5.98
C THR A 98 -3.49 -13.99 6.70
N ASP A 99 -4.77 -14.06 7.08
CA ASP A 99 -5.43 -15.32 7.46
C ASP A 99 -5.59 -16.26 6.25
N VAL A 100 -5.63 -15.72 5.02
CA VAL A 100 -5.61 -16.53 3.80
C VAL A 100 -4.20 -17.11 3.61
N ALA A 101 -4.12 -18.44 3.58
CA ALA A 101 -2.84 -19.14 3.56
C ALA A 101 -1.93 -18.69 2.40
N GLY A 102 -0.68 -18.39 2.73
CA GLY A 102 0.36 -17.89 1.82
C GLY A 102 0.42 -16.37 1.70
N VAL A 103 -0.67 -15.63 1.95
CA VAL A 103 -0.69 -14.17 1.73
C VAL A 103 0.26 -13.44 2.69
N ARG A 104 1.00 -12.47 2.16
CA ARG A 104 1.93 -11.63 2.91
C ARG A 104 1.69 -10.15 2.63
N VAL A 105 1.81 -9.31 3.66
CA VAL A 105 1.67 -7.84 3.54
C VAL A 105 2.94 -7.15 4.04
N GLY A 106 3.38 -6.12 3.32
CA GLY A 106 4.55 -5.30 3.66
C GLY A 106 4.27 -3.81 3.47
N HIS A 107 4.90 -2.97 4.30
CA HIS A 107 4.71 -1.51 4.28
C HIS A 107 6.04 -0.74 4.30
N ALA A 108 6.10 0.32 3.50
CA ALA A 108 7.03 1.43 3.65
C ALA A 108 6.25 2.73 3.89
N THR A 109 6.21 3.16 5.15
CA THR A 109 5.64 4.44 5.59
C THR A 109 6.65 5.55 5.32
N VAL A 110 6.32 6.52 4.46
CA VAL A 110 7.21 7.60 4.03
C VAL A 110 6.75 8.94 4.60
N VAL A 111 7.48 9.38 5.62
CA VAL A 111 7.27 10.68 6.29
C VAL A 111 8.57 11.47 6.17
N ARG A 112 8.55 12.59 5.43
CA ARG A 112 9.73 13.46 5.25
C ARG A 112 9.31 14.92 5.40
N GLY A 113 10.09 15.68 6.17
CA GLY A 113 9.77 17.07 6.52
C GLY A 113 8.37 17.25 7.10
N ASP A 114 7.75 18.38 6.81
CA ASP A 114 6.36 18.71 7.14
C ASP A 114 5.35 18.26 6.07
N SER A 115 5.78 17.99 4.84
CA SER A 115 4.92 17.98 3.65
C SER A 115 4.83 16.65 2.92
N VAL A 116 5.70 15.66 3.17
CA VAL A 116 5.56 14.31 2.59
C VAL A 116 4.94 13.36 3.62
N ARG A 117 3.78 12.79 3.29
CA ARG A 117 3.01 11.85 4.13
C ARG A 117 2.39 10.80 3.21
N THR A 118 3.11 9.73 2.90
CA THR A 118 2.70 8.78 1.84
C THR A 118 3.39 7.44 2.05
N GLY A 119 3.34 6.53 1.08
CA GLY A 119 4.13 5.32 1.14
C GLY A 119 3.75 4.27 0.11
N VAL A 120 4.19 3.05 0.39
CA VAL A 120 3.89 1.86 -0.41
C VAL A 120 3.39 0.76 0.53
N THR A 121 2.32 0.08 0.12
CA THR A 121 1.86 -1.18 0.71
C THR A 121 1.93 -2.24 -0.38
N VAL A 122 2.46 -3.42 -0.09
CA VAL A 122 2.50 -4.55 -1.02
C VAL A 122 1.78 -5.76 -0.44
N ILE A 123 1.10 -6.50 -1.30
CA ILE A 123 0.38 -7.73 -1.01
C ILE A 123 0.91 -8.80 -1.95
N LEU A 124 1.59 -9.80 -1.39
CA LEU A 124 2.09 -10.94 -2.14
C LEU A 124 1.10 -12.10 -1.98
N PRO A 125 0.60 -12.72 -3.06
CA PRO A 125 -0.32 -13.86 -2.98
C PRO A 125 0.31 -15.15 -2.38
N HIS A 126 1.64 -15.21 -2.31
CA HIS A 126 2.46 -16.29 -1.72
C HIS A 126 3.91 -15.78 -1.58
N ASP A 127 4.83 -16.64 -1.14
CA ASP A 127 6.25 -16.31 -0.92
C ASP A 127 7.21 -16.70 -2.04
N GLY A 128 6.84 -17.66 -2.89
CA GLY A 128 7.56 -17.94 -4.14
C GLY A 128 7.45 -16.82 -5.20
N ASN A 129 8.14 -16.99 -6.32
CA ASN A 129 8.10 -16.09 -7.47
C ASN A 129 6.68 -16.05 -8.10
N THR A 130 6.03 -14.89 -8.10
CA THR A 130 4.66 -14.71 -8.61
C THR A 130 4.54 -14.86 -10.13
N PHE A 131 5.63 -14.66 -10.87
CA PHE A 131 5.64 -14.79 -12.33
C PHE A 131 5.65 -16.25 -12.76
N GLU A 132 6.36 -17.10 -12.01
CA GLU A 132 6.44 -18.55 -12.23
C GLU A 132 5.23 -19.31 -11.68
N SER A 133 4.68 -18.89 -10.52
CA SER A 133 3.52 -19.54 -9.89
C SER A 133 2.31 -18.61 -9.78
N ARG A 134 1.82 -18.17 -10.93
CA ARG A 134 0.74 -17.18 -11.06
C ARG A 134 -0.55 -17.65 -10.37
N VAL A 135 -1.29 -16.69 -9.83
CA VAL A 135 -2.61 -16.93 -9.21
C VAL A 135 -3.72 -16.45 -10.15
N PRO A 136 -4.87 -17.15 -10.23
CA PRO A 136 -6.03 -16.62 -10.92
C PRO A 136 -6.54 -15.38 -10.19
N ALA A 137 -7.00 -14.40 -10.95
CA ALA A 137 -7.39 -13.10 -10.45
C ALA A 137 -8.40 -12.39 -11.32
N ALA A 138 -9.01 -11.33 -10.77
CA ALA A 138 -9.91 -10.45 -11.49
C ALA A 138 -9.85 -9.02 -10.95
N VAL A 139 -10.11 -8.07 -11.85
CA VAL A 139 -10.37 -6.67 -11.52
C VAL A 139 -11.87 -6.38 -11.66
N VAL A 140 -12.40 -5.56 -10.75
CA VAL A 140 -13.70 -4.89 -10.89
C VAL A 140 -13.51 -3.38 -10.64
N VAL A 141 -14.14 -2.57 -11.49
CA VAL A 141 -14.18 -1.12 -11.37
C VAL A 141 -15.57 -0.72 -10.85
N GLY A 142 -15.63 -0.06 -9.70
CA GLY A 142 -16.84 0.58 -9.19
C GLY A 142 -17.03 1.97 -9.82
N ASN A 143 -15.98 2.80 -9.77
CA ASN A 143 -15.88 4.04 -10.55
C ASN A 143 -14.43 4.26 -11.02
N GLY A 144 -14.29 4.74 -12.26
CA GLY A 144 -13.03 4.72 -13.01
C GLY A 144 -12.09 5.90 -12.77
N PHE A 145 -12.27 6.71 -11.72
CA PHE A 145 -11.48 7.92 -11.50
C PHE A 145 -10.13 7.64 -10.78
N GLY A 146 -9.37 6.65 -11.24
CA GLY A 146 -8.07 6.30 -10.69
C GLY A 146 -7.15 5.59 -11.68
N LYS A 147 -5.96 5.20 -11.20
CA LYS A 147 -4.90 4.59 -12.02
C LYS A 147 -4.57 3.22 -11.44
N LEU A 148 -5.18 2.18 -11.99
CA LEU A 148 -4.82 0.79 -11.71
C LEU A 148 -3.91 0.27 -12.83
N VAL A 149 -2.59 0.34 -12.61
CA VAL A 149 -1.59 -0.20 -13.55
C VAL A 149 -1.78 -1.71 -13.66
N GLY A 150 -1.65 -2.23 -14.89
CA GLY A 150 -1.75 -3.66 -15.20
C GLY A 150 -3.16 -4.27 -15.24
N ALA A 151 -4.21 -3.48 -15.00
CA ALA A 151 -5.59 -3.96 -14.95
C ALA A 151 -6.09 -4.64 -16.24
N THR A 152 -5.63 -4.19 -17.41
CA THR A 152 -6.08 -4.71 -18.71
C THR A 152 -5.64 -6.16 -18.92
N GLN A 153 -4.37 -6.49 -18.67
CA GLN A 153 -3.88 -7.86 -18.81
C GLN A 153 -4.47 -8.79 -17.73
N VAL A 154 -4.73 -8.31 -16.51
CA VAL A 154 -5.47 -9.11 -15.50
C VAL A 154 -6.92 -9.38 -15.95
N THR A 155 -7.54 -8.42 -16.65
CA THR A 155 -8.92 -8.57 -17.17
C THR A 155 -8.98 -9.57 -18.33
N GLU A 156 -7.96 -9.58 -19.19
CA GLU A 156 -7.83 -10.44 -20.37
C GLU A 156 -7.40 -11.87 -20.01
N LEU A 157 -6.32 -12.02 -19.24
CA LEU A 157 -5.71 -13.33 -18.92
C LEU A 157 -6.25 -13.97 -17.63
N GLY A 158 -6.92 -13.18 -16.77
CA GLY A 158 -7.52 -13.71 -15.53
C GLY A 158 -6.50 -14.12 -14.47
N GLU A 159 -5.33 -13.50 -14.40
CA GLU A 159 -4.26 -13.90 -13.48
C GLU A 159 -3.34 -12.74 -13.03
N LEU A 160 -2.66 -12.93 -11.89
CA LEU A 160 -1.56 -12.10 -11.42
C LEU A 160 -0.24 -12.84 -11.63
N GLU A 161 0.69 -12.19 -12.34
CA GLU A 161 2.10 -12.57 -12.44
C GLU A 161 3.02 -11.72 -11.54
N THR A 162 2.45 -10.75 -10.81
CA THR A 162 3.16 -9.83 -9.90
C THR A 162 2.51 -9.77 -8.52
N PRO A 163 3.22 -9.30 -7.47
CA PRO A 163 2.56 -8.81 -6.27
C PRO A 163 1.64 -7.63 -6.61
N ILE A 164 0.65 -7.37 -5.75
CA ILE A 164 -0.15 -6.15 -5.84
C ILE A 164 0.55 -5.08 -5.00
N ALA A 165 0.77 -3.90 -5.57
CA ALA A 165 1.23 -2.74 -4.81
C ALA A 165 0.14 -1.65 -4.75
N LEU A 166 0.08 -0.93 -3.64
CA LEU A 166 -0.78 0.23 -3.43
C LEU A 166 0.09 1.43 -3.05
N THR A 167 -0.26 2.64 -3.52
CA THR A 167 0.52 3.87 -3.28
C THR A 167 -0.30 5.15 -3.52
N CYS A 168 0.36 6.31 -3.69
CA CYS A 168 -0.26 7.59 -4.06
C CYS A 168 -0.56 7.70 -5.57
N THR A 169 -1.51 8.56 -5.96
CA THR A 169 -1.87 8.76 -7.38
C THR A 169 -0.68 9.01 -8.30
N LEU A 170 0.21 9.96 -7.97
CA LEU A 170 1.37 10.27 -8.81
C LEU A 170 2.55 9.30 -8.62
N CYS A 171 2.43 8.34 -7.71
CA CYS A 171 3.48 7.40 -7.35
C CYS A 171 3.42 6.08 -8.16
N VAL A 172 2.28 5.74 -8.80
CA VAL A 172 2.07 4.40 -9.37
C VAL A 172 3.13 3.99 -10.40
N TRP A 173 3.60 4.92 -11.24
CA TRP A 173 4.63 4.65 -12.24
C TRP A 173 5.98 4.27 -11.61
N ARG A 174 6.41 4.97 -10.55
CA ARG A 174 7.64 4.68 -9.81
C ARG A 174 7.54 3.35 -9.05
N VAL A 175 6.38 3.06 -8.47
CA VAL A 175 6.14 1.78 -7.77
C VAL A 175 6.08 0.62 -8.78
N ALA A 176 5.46 0.80 -9.93
CA ALA A 176 5.43 -0.18 -11.02
C ALA A 176 6.84 -0.46 -11.58
N GLU A 177 7.65 0.58 -11.81
CA GLU A 177 9.06 0.46 -12.19
C GLU A 177 9.85 -0.32 -11.13
N GLY A 178 9.79 0.09 -9.87
CA GLY A 178 10.51 -0.55 -8.77
C GLY A 178 10.13 -2.01 -8.55
N MET A 179 8.83 -2.34 -8.62
CA MET A 179 8.33 -3.71 -8.49
C MET A 179 8.73 -4.58 -9.69
N THR A 180 8.70 -4.03 -10.90
CA THR A 180 9.19 -4.72 -12.12
C THR A 180 10.68 -5.04 -12.01
N ARG A 181 11.50 -4.06 -11.57
CA ARG A 181 12.96 -4.24 -11.38
C ARG A 181 13.28 -5.24 -10.27
N TRP A 182 12.51 -5.25 -9.17
CA TRP A 182 12.64 -6.25 -8.11
C TRP A 182 12.31 -7.66 -8.60
N LEU A 183 11.24 -7.82 -9.40
CA LEU A 183 10.82 -9.13 -9.88
C LEU A 183 11.77 -9.67 -10.96
N LEU A 184 12.20 -8.84 -11.93
CA LEU A 184 13.22 -9.23 -12.93
C LEU A 184 14.58 -9.60 -12.32
N ALA A 185 14.88 -9.15 -11.10
CA ALA A 185 16.12 -9.48 -10.39
C ALA A 185 16.05 -10.80 -9.60
N GLN A 186 14.92 -11.51 -9.61
CA GLN A 186 14.80 -12.82 -8.96
C GLN A 186 15.43 -13.94 -9.81
N PRO A 187 15.96 -15.02 -9.19
CA PRO A 187 16.39 -16.21 -9.92
C PRO A 187 15.26 -16.78 -10.80
N GLY A 188 15.61 -17.28 -11.99
CA GLY A 188 14.66 -17.85 -12.96
C GLY A 188 14.04 -16.84 -13.93
N MET A 189 14.24 -15.54 -13.69
CA MET A 189 13.66 -14.46 -14.49
C MET A 189 14.54 -14.01 -15.66
N GLU A 190 15.70 -14.64 -15.88
CA GLU A 190 16.74 -14.20 -16.82
C GLU A 190 16.29 -14.21 -18.29
N ARG A 191 15.22 -14.96 -18.60
CA ARG A 191 14.62 -15.07 -19.94
C ARG A 191 13.33 -14.25 -20.11
N VAL A 192 12.82 -13.63 -19.05
CA VAL A 192 11.53 -12.92 -19.06
C VAL A 192 11.66 -11.58 -19.79
N ARG A 193 10.78 -11.36 -20.78
CA ARG A 193 10.86 -10.19 -21.69
C ARG A 193 10.04 -8.99 -21.23
N SER A 194 8.97 -9.24 -20.48
CA SER A 194 8.00 -8.24 -20.03
C SER A 194 7.32 -8.71 -18.76
N ILE A 195 6.86 -7.76 -17.95
CA ILE A 195 6.10 -7.99 -16.73
C ILE A 195 4.92 -7.03 -16.69
N ASN A 196 3.78 -7.49 -16.19
CA ASN A 196 2.58 -6.70 -15.90
C ASN A 196 2.48 -6.36 -14.39
N PRO A 197 3.11 -5.27 -13.92
CA PRO A 197 3.01 -4.85 -12.52
C PRO A 197 1.60 -4.35 -12.19
N VAL A 198 0.97 -4.93 -11.16
CA VAL A 198 -0.35 -4.51 -10.70
C VAL A 198 -0.21 -3.49 -9.57
N VAL A 199 -0.49 -2.22 -9.88
CA VAL A 199 -0.33 -1.10 -8.94
C VAL A 199 -1.58 -0.22 -8.88
N GLY A 200 -2.23 -0.19 -7.71
CA GLY A 200 -3.38 0.68 -7.42
C GLY A 200 -2.99 1.91 -6.60
N GLU A 201 -3.90 2.89 -6.50
CA GLU A 201 -3.65 4.14 -5.79
C GLU A 201 -4.89 4.82 -5.20
N THR A 202 -4.63 5.73 -4.27
CA THR A 202 -5.57 6.80 -3.92
C THR A 202 -4.84 8.15 -3.82
N ASN A 203 -5.57 9.25 -3.92
CA ASN A 203 -4.99 10.60 -3.89
C ASN A 203 -4.81 11.16 -2.46
N ASP A 204 -3.60 11.05 -1.93
CA ASP A 204 -3.18 11.66 -0.65
C ASP A 204 -2.75 13.16 -0.77
N GLY A 205 -2.74 13.69 -1.99
CA GLY A 205 -2.17 14.99 -2.32
C GLY A 205 -3.03 16.21 -1.97
N TRP A 206 -4.28 16.00 -1.58
CA TRP A 206 -5.21 17.10 -1.29
C TRP A 206 -5.04 17.68 0.12
N ALA A 207 -4.60 16.87 1.08
CA ALA A 207 -4.54 17.25 2.50
C ALA A 207 -3.16 17.05 3.16
N LEU A 208 -2.45 15.96 2.87
CA LEU A 208 -1.30 15.55 3.69
C LEU A 208 0.01 15.39 2.92
N ASN A 209 -0.03 15.09 1.62
CA ASN A 209 1.16 14.77 0.84
C ASN A 209 1.51 15.81 -0.21
N ALA A 210 2.81 16.11 -0.36
CA ALA A 210 3.38 16.89 -1.46
C ALA A 210 3.42 16.05 -2.74
N ILE A 211 2.28 15.54 -3.20
CA ILE A 211 2.17 14.48 -4.23
C ILE A 211 2.91 14.82 -5.53
N ARG A 212 2.95 16.12 -5.88
CA ARG A 212 3.64 16.66 -7.07
C ARG A 212 5.17 16.61 -7.00
N SER A 213 5.75 16.33 -5.84
CA SER A 213 7.20 16.12 -5.67
C SER A 213 7.67 14.73 -6.09
N LEU A 214 6.74 13.82 -6.44
CA LEU A 214 7.00 12.41 -6.75
C LEU A 214 7.85 11.72 -5.64
N PRO A 215 7.36 11.73 -4.39
CA PRO A 215 8.20 11.49 -3.20
C PRO A 215 8.69 10.06 -3.01
N ILE A 216 8.15 9.06 -3.71
CA ILE A 216 8.58 7.65 -3.56
C ILE A 216 9.91 7.44 -4.28
N ALA A 217 10.85 6.78 -3.60
CA ALA A 217 12.12 6.33 -4.15
C ALA A 217 12.17 4.80 -4.29
N ASP A 218 13.08 4.28 -5.13
CA ASP A 218 13.27 2.83 -5.34
C ASP A 218 13.48 2.07 -4.02
N ALA A 219 14.18 2.69 -3.05
CA ALA A 219 14.40 2.15 -1.71
C ALA A 219 13.11 1.96 -0.90
N ASP A 220 12.11 2.84 -1.06
CA ASP A 220 10.82 2.71 -0.37
C ASP A 220 10.05 1.49 -0.91
N VAL A 221 10.09 1.26 -2.23
CA VAL A 221 9.48 0.09 -2.89
C VAL A 221 10.15 -1.20 -2.44
N ALA A 222 11.49 -1.25 -2.48
CA ALA A 222 12.28 -2.39 -2.02
C ALA A 222 12.05 -2.68 -0.52
N GLN A 223 11.93 -1.64 0.31
CA GLN A 223 11.61 -1.77 1.73
C GLN A 223 10.22 -2.38 1.97
N ALA A 224 9.20 -1.99 1.20
CA ALA A 224 7.87 -2.58 1.33
C ALA A 224 7.89 -4.07 0.98
N LEU A 225 8.54 -4.45 -0.14
CA LEU A 225 8.71 -5.83 -0.60
C LEU A 225 9.51 -6.68 0.40
N ALA A 226 10.63 -6.18 0.92
CA ALA A 226 11.45 -6.89 1.90
C ALA A 226 10.74 -7.09 3.27
N ARG A 227 9.74 -6.26 3.59
CA ARG A 227 8.96 -6.35 4.84
C ARG A 227 7.70 -7.21 4.72
N ALA A 228 7.42 -7.77 3.54
CA ALA A 228 6.25 -8.59 3.28
C ALA A 228 6.28 -9.91 4.08
N ARG A 229 5.33 -10.05 5.02
CA ARG A 229 5.23 -11.20 5.92
C ARG A 229 3.77 -11.61 6.15
N ALA A 230 3.60 -12.86 6.56
CA ALA A 230 2.34 -13.34 7.15
C ALA A 230 2.20 -12.86 8.61
N GLY A 231 1.08 -13.17 9.26
CA GLY A 231 0.80 -12.73 10.63
C GLY A 231 0.10 -11.35 10.67
N PRO A 232 0.07 -10.69 11.84
CA PRO A 232 -0.65 -9.43 12.02
C PRO A 232 -0.21 -8.32 11.05
N VAL A 233 -1.20 -7.67 10.44
CA VAL A 233 -1.01 -6.53 9.54
C VAL A 233 -1.10 -5.21 10.32
N GLU A 234 -0.30 -4.23 9.94
CA GLU A 234 -0.34 -2.89 10.51
C GLU A 234 -1.42 -2.05 9.81
N GLU A 235 -2.21 -1.31 10.59
CA GLU A 235 -3.42 -0.62 10.12
C GLU A 235 -3.38 0.88 10.46
N GLY A 236 -4.20 1.67 9.78
CA GLY A 236 -4.28 3.11 9.94
C GLY A 236 -3.25 3.85 9.08
N SER A 237 -2.57 4.83 9.69
CA SER A 237 -1.73 5.84 9.03
C SER A 237 -0.35 5.31 8.57
N VAL A 238 -0.33 4.16 7.87
CA VAL A 238 0.90 3.41 7.51
C VAL A 238 0.96 3.02 6.04
N GLY A 239 2.16 2.76 5.53
CA GLY A 239 2.37 2.37 4.13
C GLY A 239 1.72 3.37 3.18
N ALA A 240 0.96 2.86 2.21
CA ALA A 240 0.22 3.73 1.28
C ALA A 240 -0.98 4.46 1.91
N GLY A 241 -1.45 4.04 3.10
CA GLY A 241 -2.46 4.73 3.89
C GLY A 241 -1.95 5.95 4.67
N THR A 242 -0.65 6.24 4.65
CA THR A 242 -0.02 7.29 5.48
C THR A 242 -0.67 8.67 5.30
N GLY A 243 -0.98 9.06 4.06
CA GLY A 243 -1.54 10.37 3.73
C GLY A 243 -3.04 10.42 3.48
N THR A 244 -3.76 9.30 3.62
CA THR A 244 -5.16 9.21 3.16
C THR A 244 -6.18 9.74 4.16
N VAL A 245 -7.34 10.19 3.66
CA VAL A 245 -8.45 10.75 4.43
C VAL A 245 -9.74 10.04 4.02
N ALA A 246 -10.44 9.41 4.95
CA ALA A 246 -11.70 8.70 4.69
C ALA A 246 -12.82 9.27 5.57
N PHE A 247 -13.98 9.53 4.98
CA PHE A 247 -15.13 10.19 5.60
C PHE A 247 -14.76 11.48 6.36
N GLY A 248 -13.86 12.28 5.79
CA GLY A 248 -13.35 13.50 6.42
C GLY A 248 -12.59 13.30 7.74
N TRP A 249 -12.21 12.07 8.09
CA TRP A 249 -11.31 11.71 9.19
C TRP A 249 -10.03 11.08 8.62
N LYS A 250 -8.99 10.88 9.43
CA LYS A 250 -7.82 10.14 8.97
C LYS A 250 -8.25 8.70 8.61
N GLY A 251 -8.06 8.34 7.33
CA GLY A 251 -8.24 6.98 6.82
C GLY A 251 -6.92 6.21 6.86
N GLY A 252 -6.80 5.14 6.08
CA GLY A 252 -5.53 4.45 5.96
C GLY A 252 -5.61 3.06 5.36
N ILE A 253 -4.65 2.21 5.75
CA ILE A 253 -4.75 0.78 5.54
C ILE A 253 -5.73 0.20 6.57
N GLY A 254 -6.62 -0.68 6.15
CA GLY A 254 -7.41 -1.49 7.06
C GLY A 254 -7.58 -2.89 6.51
N THR A 255 -7.77 -3.87 7.39
CA THR A 255 -7.94 -5.26 6.96
C THR A 255 -8.92 -6.01 7.85
N SER A 256 -9.42 -7.12 7.35
CA SER A 256 -10.26 -8.07 8.08
C SER A 256 -10.23 -9.43 7.39
N SER A 257 -10.86 -10.43 7.98
CA SER A 257 -11.16 -11.70 7.32
C SER A 257 -12.47 -12.31 7.78
N ARG A 258 -12.92 -13.33 7.06
CA ARG A 258 -14.03 -14.21 7.41
C ARG A 258 -13.71 -15.66 7.04
N VAL A 259 -14.05 -16.59 7.92
CA VAL A 259 -14.10 -18.02 7.59
C VAL A 259 -15.42 -18.29 6.87
N VAL A 260 -15.38 -19.05 5.78
CA VAL A 260 -16.52 -19.35 4.92
C VAL A 260 -17.27 -20.57 5.49
N PRO A 261 -18.57 -20.49 5.83
CA PRO A 261 -19.26 -21.61 6.49
C PRO A 261 -19.35 -22.91 5.67
N ALA A 262 -19.28 -22.80 4.34
CA ALA A 262 -19.48 -23.92 3.41
C ALA A 262 -18.21 -24.72 3.08
N GLY A 263 -17.08 -24.47 3.75
CA GLY A 263 -15.84 -25.21 3.54
C GLY A 263 -14.69 -24.70 4.40
N PRO A 264 -13.47 -25.27 4.27
CA PRO A 264 -12.31 -24.88 5.07
C PRO A 264 -11.64 -23.60 4.57
N TRP A 265 -12.40 -22.66 4.00
CA TRP A 265 -11.88 -21.50 3.28
C TRP A 265 -11.99 -20.22 4.08
N THR A 266 -11.09 -19.29 3.77
CA THR A 266 -11.06 -17.93 4.29
C THR A 266 -11.23 -16.93 3.15
N VAL A 267 -11.95 -15.83 3.41
CA VAL A 267 -11.85 -14.60 2.62
C VAL A 267 -11.14 -13.55 3.46
N GLY A 268 -10.07 -12.98 2.91
CA GLY A 268 -9.33 -11.88 3.50
C GLY A 268 -9.52 -10.60 2.68
N VAL A 269 -9.62 -9.44 3.34
CA VAL A 269 -9.74 -8.15 2.65
C VAL A 269 -8.74 -7.15 3.22
N LEU A 270 -8.08 -6.39 2.35
CA LEU A 270 -7.26 -5.22 2.70
C LEU A 270 -7.73 -4.03 1.87
N VAL A 271 -7.92 -2.89 2.51
CA VAL A 271 -8.34 -1.64 1.87
C VAL A 271 -7.28 -0.54 2.06
N GLN A 272 -7.18 0.35 1.07
CA GLN A 272 -6.61 1.68 1.23
C GLN A 272 -7.75 2.69 1.15
N SER A 273 -8.23 3.14 2.31
CA SER A 273 -9.38 4.05 2.41
C SER A 273 -8.97 5.51 2.27
N ASN A 274 -9.58 6.20 1.31
CA ASN A 274 -9.35 7.62 1.04
C ASN A 274 -10.61 8.32 0.49
N PHE A 275 -11.82 7.88 0.85
CA PHE A 275 -13.09 8.25 0.18
C PHE A 275 -14.17 8.76 1.16
N GLY A 276 -15.25 9.32 0.62
CA GLY A 276 -16.48 9.66 1.37
C GLY A 276 -16.44 10.99 2.13
N GLY A 277 -17.61 11.63 2.27
CA GLY A 277 -17.78 12.83 3.10
C GLY A 277 -18.09 12.47 4.55
N TRP A 278 -17.77 13.37 5.49
CA TRP A 278 -17.99 13.09 6.92
C TRP A 278 -19.45 12.86 7.31
N ARG A 279 -20.42 13.34 6.51
CA ARG A 279 -21.87 13.14 6.73
C ARG A 279 -22.37 11.77 6.31
N ASP A 280 -21.55 11.02 5.59
CA ASP A 280 -21.95 9.79 4.91
C ASP A 280 -21.57 8.57 5.73
N LEU A 281 -20.60 8.69 6.65
CA LEU A 281 -20.11 7.59 7.49
C LEU A 281 -21.25 6.90 8.26
N LEU A 282 -21.48 5.65 7.87
CA LEU A 282 -22.30 4.68 8.58
C LEU A 282 -21.39 3.66 9.29
N ILE A 283 -21.74 3.29 10.52
CA ILE A 283 -21.16 2.15 11.24
C ILE A 283 -22.33 1.30 11.76
N GLU A 284 -22.45 0.04 11.32
CA GLU A 284 -23.64 -0.81 11.59
C GLU A 284 -24.96 -0.10 11.25
N GLY A 285 -25.00 0.62 10.12
CA GLY A 285 -26.14 1.45 9.71
C GLY A 285 -26.38 2.71 10.57
N VAL A 286 -25.69 2.89 11.69
CA VAL A 286 -25.78 4.11 12.51
C VAL A 286 -25.10 5.27 11.77
N PRO A 287 -25.75 6.43 11.59
CA PRO A 287 -25.18 7.60 10.91
C PRO A 287 -24.20 8.35 11.81
N VAL A 288 -23.10 7.68 12.19
CA VAL A 288 -22.04 8.18 13.08
C VAL A 288 -21.50 9.51 12.60
N GLY A 289 -21.28 9.65 11.30
CA GLY A 289 -20.82 10.90 10.69
C GLY A 289 -21.70 12.10 11.03
N ARG A 290 -23.02 11.95 10.89
CA ARG A 290 -24.01 13.01 11.21
C ARG A 290 -24.12 13.25 12.71
N ALA A 291 -23.97 12.20 13.52
CA ALA A 291 -24.02 12.28 14.98
C ALA A 291 -22.78 12.97 15.59
N LEU A 292 -21.60 12.86 14.96
CA LEU A 292 -20.40 13.64 15.30
C LEU A 292 -20.49 15.10 14.86
N GLY A 293 -21.32 15.41 13.85
CA GLY A 293 -21.59 16.78 13.41
C GLY A 293 -20.43 17.52 12.71
N ARG A 294 -19.25 16.89 12.60
CA ARG A 294 -18.02 17.46 12.01
C ARG A 294 -17.18 16.39 11.31
N GLY A 295 -16.22 16.85 10.50
CA GLY A 295 -15.05 16.08 10.10
C GLY A 295 -13.81 16.48 10.90
N GLY A 296 -12.75 15.69 10.79
CA GLY A 296 -11.45 15.88 11.44
C GLY A 296 -10.40 16.63 10.60
N VAL A 297 -10.72 17.05 9.37
CA VAL A 297 -9.78 17.84 8.56
C VAL A 297 -9.81 19.31 9.01
N VAL A 298 -8.69 19.76 9.57
CA VAL A 298 -8.42 21.15 9.93
C VAL A 298 -7.48 21.75 8.88
N PRO A 299 -7.98 22.51 7.88
CA PRO A 299 -7.20 22.95 6.74
C PRO A 299 -6.34 24.18 7.05
N ASN A 300 -5.10 24.22 6.54
CA ASN A 300 -4.39 25.49 6.33
C ASN A 300 -4.79 26.15 4.99
N ARG A 301 -5.39 25.40 4.05
CA ARG A 301 -6.02 25.93 2.81
C ARG A 301 -7.26 25.10 2.45
N ARG A 302 -8.34 25.76 1.99
CA ARG A 302 -9.54 25.09 1.48
C ARG A 302 -9.28 24.46 0.10
N GLN A 303 -9.33 23.13 0.02
CA GLN A 303 -9.61 22.40 -1.22
C GLN A 303 -10.55 21.24 -0.89
N GLY A 304 -11.45 20.91 -1.82
CA GLY A 304 -12.25 19.69 -1.76
C GLY A 304 -11.65 18.65 -2.69
N ALA A 305 -11.74 17.38 -2.31
CA ALA A 305 -11.43 16.25 -3.17
C ALA A 305 -12.54 15.22 -3.03
N ASP A 306 -13.07 14.77 -4.16
CA ASP A 306 -13.71 13.46 -4.22
C ASP A 306 -12.58 12.43 -4.02
N GLY A 307 -12.69 11.65 -2.95
CA GLY A 307 -11.67 10.70 -2.52
C GLY A 307 -11.88 9.30 -3.10
N SER A 308 -10.92 8.37 -2.99
CA SER A 308 -10.86 7.06 -3.69
C SER A 308 -10.76 5.85 -2.74
N ILE A 309 -11.00 4.63 -3.21
CA ILE A 309 -10.68 3.40 -2.47
C ILE A 309 -10.16 2.26 -3.38
N VAL A 310 -9.05 1.64 -2.97
CA VAL A 310 -8.60 0.37 -3.55
C VAL A 310 -8.78 -0.75 -2.55
N ILE A 311 -9.34 -1.86 -3.02
CA ILE A 311 -9.68 -3.05 -2.23
C ILE A 311 -8.95 -4.24 -2.84
N VAL A 312 -8.26 -4.99 -1.99
CA VAL A 312 -7.63 -6.26 -2.34
C VAL A 312 -8.36 -7.38 -1.59
N VAL A 313 -8.87 -8.35 -2.33
CA VAL A 313 -9.57 -9.53 -1.81
C VAL A 313 -8.70 -10.76 -2.08
N ALA A 314 -8.42 -11.53 -1.04
CA ALA A 314 -7.77 -12.82 -1.14
C ALA A 314 -8.73 -13.92 -0.70
N THR A 315 -8.60 -15.12 -1.27
CA THR A 315 -9.23 -16.33 -0.74
C THR A 315 -8.38 -17.56 -1.03
N ASP A 316 -8.50 -18.59 -0.21
CA ASP A 316 -7.97 -19.94 -0.46
C ASP A 316 -9.07 -20.88 -0.99
N ALA A 317 -10.25 -20.38 -1.35
CA ALA A 317 -11.23 -21.15 -2.11
C ALA A 317 -10.79 -21.31 -3.58
N PRO A 318 -10.93 -22.50 -4.19
CA PRO A 318 -10.55 -22.73 -5.57
C PRO A 318 -11.54 -22.07 -6.54
N LEU A 319 -11.20 -20.87 -7.03
CA LEU A 319 -12.03 -20.09 -7.94
C LEU A 319 -11.25 -19.69 -9.20
N SER A 320 -11.87 -19.82 -10.38
CA SER A 320 -11.44 -19.10 -11.58
C SER A 320 -11.57 -17.58 -11.44
N ASP A 321 -10.83 -16.86 -12.28
CA ASP A 321 -11.00 -15.45 -12.64
C ASP A 321 -12.48 -15.02 -12.77
N ARG A 322 -13.31 -15.78 -13.48
CA ARG A 322 -14.75 -15.52 -13.65
C ARG A 322 -15.49 -15.46 -12.30
N ASN A 323 -15.20 -16.38 -11.39
CA ASN A 323 -15.79 -16.41 -10.05
C ASN A 323 -15.15 -15.36 -9.12
N LEU A 324 -13.85 -15.09 -9.26
CA LEU A 324 -13.16 -14.01 -8.56
C LEU A 324 -13.70 -12.63 -8.95
N ARG A 325 -14.09 -12.43 -10.22
CA ARG A 325 -14.77 -11.20 -10.68
C ARG A 325 -16.13 -11.03 -10.00
N ARG A 326 -16.88 -12.13 -9.81
CA ARG A 326 -18.16 -12.12 -9.07
C ARG A 326 -17.94 -11.79 -7.59
N LEU A 327 -16.90 -12.36 -6.98
CA LEU A 327 -16.51 -12.09 -5.58
C LEU A 327 -16.06 -10.64 -5.38
N ALA A 328 -15.17 -10.13 -6.25
CA ALA A 328 -14.69 -8.75 -6.25
C ALA A 328 -15.85 -7.73 -6.31
N ALA A 329 -16.84 -7.97 -7.16
CA ALA A 329 -18.02 -7.11 -7.26
C ALA A 329 -18.86 -7.04 -5.97
N ARG A 330 -18.74 -8.01 -5.05
CA ARG A 330 -19.41 -7.96 -3.74
C ARG A 330 -18.69 -7.06 -2.74
N ALA A 331 -17.38 -6.89 -2.83
CA ALA A 331 -16.65 -5.97 -1.94
C ALA A 331 -17.19 -4.53 -2.03
N LEU A 332 -17.61 -4.08 -3.23
CA LEU A 332 -18.25 -2.78 -3.43
C LEU A 332 -19.57 -2.61 -2.64
N LEU A 333 -20.28 -3.70 -2.31
CA LEU A 333 -21.46 -3.62 -1.44
C LEU A 333 -21.08 -3.31 0.01
N GLY A 334 -19.91 -3.80 0.46
CA GLY A 334 -19.35 -3.45 1.77
C GLY A 334 -18.96 -1.97 1.86
N VAL A 335 -18.40 -1.40 0.78
CA VAL A 335 -18.20 0.05 0.65
C VAL A 335 -19.54 0.80 0.81
N GLY A 336 -20.58 0.32 0.12
CA GLY A 336 -21.94 0.85 0.22
C GLY A 336 -22.50 0.89 1.65
N ARG A 337 -22.31 -0.18 2.42
CA ARG A 337 -22.76 -0.24 3.82
C ARG A 337 -22.07 0.75 4.75
N THR A 338 -20.84 1.17 4.44
CA THR A 338 -20.14 2.25 5.17
C THR A 338 -20.59 3.66 4.79
N GLY A 339 -21.45 3.80 3.77
CA GLY A 339 -21.92 5.07 3.22
C GLY A 339 -21.15 5.56 1.98
N GLY A 340 -20.25 4.75 1.42
CA GLY A 340 -19.61 5.06 0.15
C GLY A 340 -20.56 4.91 -1.03
N TYR A 341 -20.55 5.88 -1.95
CA TYR A 341 -21.46 5.92 -3.10
C TYR A 341 -20.75 6.08 -4.45
N ALA A 342 -19.43 5.81 -4.51
CA ALA A 342 -18.58 5.94 -5.69
C ALA A 342 -18.73 7.33 -6.36
N ALA A 343 -18.35 8.39 -5.63
CA ALA A 343 -18.44 9.77 -6.08
C ALA A 343 -17.69 10.00 -7.42
N ASN A 344 -18.02 11.07 -8.15
CA ASN A 344 -17.48 11.30 -9.50
C ASN A 344 -15.94 11.21 -9.58
N GLY A 345 -15.21 11.87 -8.67
CA GLY A 345 -13.75 11.78 -8.59
C GLY A 345 -13.20 10.59 -7.78
N SER A 346 -14.03 9.61 -7.42
CA SER A 346 -13.68 8.44 -6.61
C SER A 346 -13.12 7.31 -7.47
N GLY A 347 -11.83 7.02 -7.34
CA GLY A 347 -11.23 5.83 -7.95
C GLY A 347 -11.54 4.58 -7.13
N ASP A 348 -12.57 3.83 -7.51
CA ASP A 348 -13.08 2.69 -6.72
C ASP A 348 -12.76 1.38 -7.45
N TYR A 349 -11.75 0.66 -6.95
CA TYR A 349 -11.22 -0.55 -7.60
C TYR A 349 -11.16 -1.73 -6.64
N VAL A 350 -11.46 -2.92 -7.17
CA VAL A 350 -11.27 -4.19 -6.47
C VAL A 350 -10.37 -5.10 -7.29
N VAL A 351 -9.33 -5.65 -6.66
CA VAL A 351 -8.51 -6.74 -7.20
C VAL A 351 -8.75 -7.97 -6.32
N ALA A 352 -9.27 -9.06 -6.90
CA ALA A 352 -9.48 -10.32 -6.18
C ALA A 352 -8.59 -11.43 -6.75
N PHE A 353 -8.03 -12.29 -5.90
CA PHE A 353 -7.24 -13.46 -6.31
C PHE A 353 -7.52 -14.68 -5.42
N SER A 354 -7.25 -15.88 -5.95
CA SER A 354 -7.25 -17.13 -5.17
C SER A 354 -5.83 -17.66 -4.98
N THR A 355 -5.46 -18.06 -3.76
CA THR A 355 -4.15 -18.69 -3.49
C THR A 355 -4.15 -20.21 -3.71
N HIS A 356 -5.33 -20.83 -3.87
CA HIS A 356 -5.52 -22.28 -3.82
C HIS A 356 -4.75 -23.02 -4.92
N ALA A 357 -4.07 -24.12 -4.53
CA ALA A 357 -3.16 -24.84 -5.41
C ALA A 357 -3.83 -25.39 -6.69
N SER A 358 -5.09 -25.86 -6.60
CA SER A 358 -5.81 -26.47 -7.74
C SER A 358 -6.24 -25.51 -8.85
N VAL A 359 -6.04 -24.20 -8.68
CA VAL A 359 -6.37 -23.17 -9.69
C VAL A 359 -5.16 -22.34 -10.11
N ARG A 360 -3.95 -22.71 -9.65
CA ARG A 360 -2.68 -22.04 -10.02
C ARG A 360 -2.42 -22.11 -11.52
N ARG A 361 -1.87 -21.02 -12.06
CA ARG A 361 -1.54 -20.86 -13.47
C ARG A 361 -0.01 -20.93 -13.65
N ASN A 362 0.57 -22.10 -13.36
CA ASN A 362 2.01 -22.33 -13.46
C ASN A 362 2.41 -22.48 -14.95
N GLY A 363 2.69 -21.37 -15.63
CA GLY A 363 3.07 -21.39 -17.05
C GLY A 363 4.50 -21.92 -17.27
N ARG A 364 4.71 -22.72 -18.31
CA ARG A 364 6.05 -23.26 -18.66
C ARG A 364 6.29 -23.45 -20.16
N ALA A 365 5.74 -22.55 -20.97
CA ALA A 365 5.74 -22.63 -22.44
C ALA A 365 7.11 -22.47 -23.15
N ASP A 366 8.10 -21.81 -22.55
CA ASP A 366 9.24 -21.23 -23.29
C ASP A 366 10.45 -22.16 -23.53
N ALA A 367 10.26 -23.49 -23.55
CA ALA A 367 11.33 -24.44 -23.87
C ALA A 367 11.12 -25.10 -25.25
N PRO A 368 12.11 -25.08 -26.18
CA PRO A 368 12.01 -25.78 -27.46
C PRO A 368 11.74 -27.29 -27.25
N GLY A 369 10.67 -27.79 -27.86
CA GLY A 369 10.24 -29.19 -27.69
C GLY A 369 9.43 -29.48 -26.42
N ALA A 370 9.01 -28.46 -25.66
CA ALA A 370 8.04 -28.63 -24.59
C ALA A 370 6.69 -29.17 -25.11
N PRO A 371 5.95 -29.95 -24.31
CA PRO A 371 4.56 -30.27 -24.60
C PRO A 371 3.69 -29.00 -24.61
N PRO A 372 2.49 -29.03 -25.23
CA PRO A 372 1.56 -27.90 -25.20
C PRO A 372 1.27 -27.44 -23.77
N ASP A 373 1.32 -26.13 -23.53
CA ASP A 373 1.03 -25.55 -22.21
C ASP A 373 -0.48 -25.67 -21.93
N THR A 374 -0.83 -26.72 -21.19
CA THR A 374 -2.21 -27.09 -20.86
C THR A 374 -2.38 -27.11 -19.35
N VAL A 375 -3.32 -26.31 -18.85
CA VAL A 375 -3.58 -26.16 -17.41
C VAL A 375 -4.88 -26.87 -17.05
N ALA A 376 -4.79 -27.94 -16.26
CA ALA A 376 -5.95 -28.58 -15.64
C ALA A 376 -6.21 -27.94 -14.26
N THR A 377 -7.38 -27.32 -14.09
CA THR A 377 -7.80 -26.70 -12.82
C THR A 377 -9.05 -27.34 -12.25
N SER A 378 -9.14 -27.45 -10.92
CA SER A 378 -10.36 -27.85 -10.21
C SER A 378 -10.89 -26.66 -9.41
N GLU A 379 -12.14 -26.26 -9.67
CA GLU A 379 -12.79 -25.07 -9.10
C GLU A 379 -14.17 -25.35 -8.46
N LEU A 380 -14.63 -24.43 -7.60
CA LEU A 380 -15.97 -24.49 -7.01
C LEU A 380 -17.07 -24.23 -8.04
N GLY A 381 -18.05 -25.13 -8.05
CA GLY A 381 -19.33 -24.91 -8.72
C GLY A 381 -20.08 -23.67 -8.18
N ASN A 382 -20.92 -23.08 -9.03
CA ASN A 382 -21.55 -21.77 -8.77
C ASN A 382 -22.36 -21.68 -7.47
N ALA A 383 -22.93 -22.79 -6.99
CA ALA A 383 -23.67 -22.85 -5.73
C ALA A 383 -22.76 -22.59 -4.51
N LEU A 384 -21.61 -23.27 -4.45
CA LEU A 384 -20.64 -23.10 -3.36
C LEU A 384 -19.88 -21.77 -3.46
N ALA A 385 -19.61 -21.28 -4.68
CA ALA A 385 -19.01 -19.95 -4.86
C ALA A 385 -19.88 -18.82 -4.27
N GLY A 386 -21.21 -19.02 -4.16
CA GLY A 386 -22.12 -18.08 -3.51
C GLY A 386 -21.88 -17.92 -2.00
N ALA A 387 -21.35 -18.95 -1.32
CA ALA A 387 -21.09 -18.92 0.12
C ALA A 387 -19.99 -17.92 0.52
N LEU A 388 -19.18 -17.44 -0.44
CA LEU A 388 -18.15 -16.43 -0.20
C LEU A 388 -18.66 -14.99 -0.34
N PHE A 389 -19.88 -14.80 -0.89
CA PHE A 389 -20.37 -13.47 -1.28
C PHE A 389 -20.79 -12.60 -0.10
N GLU A 390 -21.34 -13.16 0.97
CA GLU A 390 -21.63 -12.41 2.19
C GLU A 390 -20.37 -12.20 3.04
N PRO A 391 -19.52 -13.22 3.29
CA PRO A 391 -18.22 -13.06 3.94
C PRO A 391 -17.35 -11.90 3.38
N VAL A 392 -17.26 -11.73 2.06
CA VAL A 392 -16.47 -10.62 1.49
C VAL A 392 -17.09 -9.23 1.70
N VAL A 393 -18.43 -9.14 1.80
CA VAL A 393 -19.12 -7.87 2.09
C VAL A 393 -18.80 -7.43 3.51
N GLU A 394 -19.01 -8.34 4.47
CA GLU A 394 -18.72 -8.11 5.89
C GLU A 394 -17.24 -7.80 6.13
N ALA A 395 -16.35 -8.55 5.47
CA ALA A 395 -14.92 -8.29 5.55
C ALA A 395 -14.58 -6.89 5.01
N THR A 396 -15.13 -6.49 3.87
CA THR A 396 -14.83 -5.16 3.29
C THR A 396 -15.34 -4.02 4.19
N GLU A 397 -16.56 -4.16 4.71
CA GLU A 397 -17.16 -3.25 5.69
C GLU A 397 -16.28 -3.10 6.94
N GLU A 398 -15.87 -4.21 7.55
CA GLU A 398 -15.02 -4.19 8.75
C GLU A 398 -13.61 -3.65 8.48
N ALA A 399 -13.03 -3.95 7.31
CA ALA A 399 -11.71 -3.44 6.93
C ALA A 399 -11.71 -1.91 6.80
N ILE A 400 -12.80 -1.32 6.29
CA ILE A 400 -12.98 0.13 6.24
C ILE A 400 -13.10 0.71 7.67
N TYR A 401 -13.89 0.09 8.56
CA TYR A 401 -13.98 0.51 9.96
C TYR A 401 -12.62 0.44 10.68
N ASN A 402 -11.88 -0.65 10.49
CA ASN A 402 -10.54 -0.82 11.06
C ASN A 402 -9.58 0.26 10.54
N SER A 403 -9.65 0.64 9.27
CA SER A 403 -8.81 1.72 8.72
C SER A 403 -9.01 3.07 9.43
N LEU A 404 -10.26 3.42 9.79
CA LEU A 404 -10.61 4.66 10.49
C LEU A 404 -10.25 4.59 11.98
N LEU A 405 -10.56 3.46 12.63
CA LEU A 405 -10.36 3.30 14.07
C LEU A 405 -8.87 3.21 14.42
N ARG A 406 -8.07 2.52 13.60
CA ARG A 406 -6.62 2.37 13.80
C ARG A 406 -5.80 3.59 13.38
N ALA A 407 -6.32 4.43 12.48
CA ALA A 407 -5.65 5.65 12.03
C ALA A 407 -5.31 6.61 13.18
N THR A 408 -4.12 7.22 13.11
CA THR A 408 -3.63 8.23 14.06
C THR A 408 -3.62 9.62 13.43
N THR A 409 -3.89 10.66 14.21
CA THR A 409 -3.89 12.06 13.73
C THR A 409 -2.57 12.39 13.04
N VAL A 410 -2.62 12.86 11.79
CA VAL A 410 -1.44 13.26 11.02
C VAL A 410 -1.43 14.77 10.84
N ARG A 411 -0.27 15.37 11.12
CA ARG A 411 0.01 16.78 10.84
C ARG A 411 0.90 16.90 9.61
N GLY A 412 0.49 17.74 8.67
CA GLY A 412 1.29 18.12 7.51
C GLY A 412 1.24 19.63 7.24
N ALA A 413 2.04 20.09 6.27
CA ALA A 413 2.12 21.50 5.90
C ALA A 413 0.77 22.09 5.45
N TYR A 414 -0.05 21.29 4.77
CA TYR A 414 -1.31 21.73 4.15
C TYR A 414 -2.54 21.59 5.05
N ALA A 415 -2.55 20.63 5.97
CA ALA A 415 -3.63 20.39 6.91
C ALA A 415 -3.17 19.55 8.12
N THR A 416 -3.95 19.61 9.20
CA THR A 416 -4.00 18.52 10.18
C THR A 416 -5.24 17.68 9.90
N VAL A 417 -5.10 16.35 9.91
CA VAL A 417 -6.22 15.42 9.77
C VAL A 417 -6.31 14.60 11.04
N GLU A 418 -7.34 14.86 11.83
CA GLU A 418 -7.64 14.16 13.07
C GLU A 418 -8.06 12.70 12.79
N ALA A 419 -7.58 11.80 13.64
CA ALA A 419 -8.19 10.48 13.77
C ALA A 419 -9.60 10.59 14.36
N ILE A 420 -10.48 9.65 14.00
CA ILE A 420 -11.86 9.66 14.50
C ILE A 420 -11.88 9.55 16.05
N PRO A 421 -12.72 10.33 16.76
CA PRO A 421 -12.80 10.32 18.22
C PRO A 421 -13.50 9.04 18.71
N VAL A 422 -12.70 8.05 19.08
CA VAL A 422 -13.14 6.68 19.44
C VAL A 422 -14.20 6.67 20.53
N ASP A 423 -14.03 7.48 21.59
CA ASP A 423 -14.96 7.49 22.72
C ASP A 423 -16.30 8.14 22.38
N GLU A 424 -16.30 9.18 21.54
CA GLU A 424 -17.53 9.76 20.99
C GLU A 424 -18.26 8.75 20.09
N VAL A 425 -17.53 8.04 19.21
CA VAL A 425 -18.08 6.97 18.37
C VAL A 425 -18.68 5.85 19.22
N ARG A 426 -17.95 5.35 20.24
CA ARG A 426 -18.46 4.34 21.17
C ARG A 426 -19.75 4.81 21.85
N ALA A 427 -19.80 6.05 22.32
CA ALA A 427 -20.98 6.62 22.96
C ALA A 427 -22.17 6.81 21.98
N ILE A 428 -21.91 7.14 20.71
CA ILE A 428 -22.93 7.22 19.66
C ILE A 428 -23.53 5.84 19.37
N LEU A 429 -22.68 4.82 19.23
CA LEU A 429 -23.07 3.44 18.94
C LEU A 429 -23.85 2.81 20.11
N ALA A 430 -23.39 2.98 21.35
CA ALA A 430 -24.08 2.48 22.53
C ALA A 430 -25.49 3.08 22.68
N ARG A 431 -25.67 4.39 22.39
CA ARG A 431 -27.01 5.03 22.34
C ARG A 431 -27.94 4.49 21.25
N ARG A 432 -27.44 3.64 20.35
CA ARG A 432 -28.18 2.98 19.27
C ARG A 432 -28.22 1.45 19.41
N GLY A 433 -27.75 0.90 20.52
CA GLY A 433 -27.73 -0.55 20.78
C GLY A 433 -26.59 -1.31 20.10
N VAL A 434 -25.57 -0.62 19.58
CA VAL A 434 -24.39 -1.24 18.96
C VAL A 434 -23.22 -1.19 19.93
N GLY A 435 -22.57 -2.34 20.18
CA GLY A 435 -21.36 -2.42 21.00
C GLY A 435 -21.54 -2.17 22.51
N ALA A 436 -22.77 -2.17 22.99
CA ALA A 436 -23.06 -2.27 24.43
C ALA A 436 -23.04 -3.75 24.87
N PRO A 437 -22.63 -4.06 26.11
CA PRO A 437 -22.61 -5.43 26.64
C PRO A 437 -24.03 -5.98 26.91
#